data_AF-A0A4Y6Q1H0-F1
#
_entry.id   AF-A0A4Y6Q1H0-F1
#
_cell.length_a   1.000
_cell.length_b   1.000
_cell.length_c   1.000
_cell.angle_alpha   90.00
_cell.angle_beta   90.00
_cell.angle_gamma   90.00
#
_symmetry.space_group_name_H-M   'P 1'
#
loop_
_entity.id
_entity.type
_entity.pdbx_description
1 polymer ?
#
loop_
_entity_poly.entity_id
_entity_poly.type
_entity_poly.pdbx_seq_one_letter_code
_entity_poly.pdbx_strand_id
1 'polypeptide(L)'
;MSASATLKHEDTFERDILGLIGGGFAAGIVASLLELVVGREVQALTALSFAAVVGLVINGLDPREDTAMMRLILALAGGVMMGGLAGVGVWGAPMWAAAIGGGFLGAALTFDRAQSLGRKLWTWGIFAAALPAGVFTAETLFATGFMQPLDVMLVREALAGGAWGLFLAVAAGMSDLEWEHNSVISDLDEAIARHRDPVRDYLESAKELYRQITRECERAEQDDTRRRAVEIATDTVGSLLRFASRFEELRDTLRRSGGERLSRRLERMERRLDDVKDASLRRELEQSRAHILQQVQMRQRLELACARLESRLQRSVTTLEKLHLTLVQHATSATNDAGLTEALSRLEQLADEVELKSLSVDELCEMEALEASEANAAPAEQDQQEQSQQGQGADGELDVSPEGADGDLSTEPTNDPDSPGASDHRDESKYEHVVCEQDSSC
;
A
#
# COMPACT_ATOMS: atom_id res chain seq x y z
N MET A 1 -9.32 7.81 8.50
CA MET A 1 -9.80 6.80 7.54
C MET A 1 -9.83 7.45 6.16
N SER A 2 -8.81 7.20 5.34
CA SER A 2 -8.77 7.70 3.96
C SER A 2 -9.36 6.64 3.05
N ALA A 3 -10.65 6.75 2.72
CA ALA A 3 -11.24 5.92 1.68
C ALA A 3 -10.91 6.55 0.33
N SER A 4 -10.04 5.90 -0.45
CA SER A 4 -9.92 6.19 -1.89
C SER A 4 -10.92 5.30 -2.62
N ALA A 5 -11.74 5.89 -3.46
CA ALA A 5 -12.62 5.16 -4.35
C ALA A 5 -12.05 5.24 -5.76
N THR A 6 -11.77 4.09 -6.37
CA THR A 6 -11.25 3.98 -7.72
C THR A 6 -12.33 3.38 -8.62
N LEU A 7 -12.47 3.94 -9.83
CA LEU A 7 -13.34 3.41 -10.87
C LEU A 7 -12.61 2.28 -11.58
N LYS A 8 -13.20 1.08 -11.59
CA LYS A 8 -12.54 -0.12 -12.14
C LYS A 8 -12.42 -0.13 -13.66
N HIS A 9 -13.35 0.54 -14.36
CA HIS A 9 -13.44 0.54 -15.81
C HIS A 9 -13.99 1.88 -16.31
N GLU A 10 -13.11 2.86 -16.52
CA GLU A 10 -13.50 4.21 -16.98
C GLU A 10 -14.24 4.15 -18.33
N ASP A 11 -13.73 3.34 -19.27
CA ASP A 11 -14.31 3.22 -20.62
C ASP A 11 -15.69 2.55 -20.66
N THR A 12 -15.97 1.57 -19.79
CA THR A 12 -17.30 0.94 -19.73
C THR A 12 -18.27 1.81 -18.95
N PHE A 13 -17.78 2.55 -17.96
CA PHE A 13 -18.59 3.45 -17.16
C PHE A 13 -19.24 4.57 -17.99
N GLU A 14 -18.47 5.22 -18.88
CA GLU A 14 -19.04 6.24 -19.78
C GLU A 14 -20.14 5.68 -20.68
N ARG A 15 -19.92 4.48 -21.24
CA ARG A 15 -20.88 3.78 -22.11
C ARG A 15 -22.14 3.38 -21.37
N ASP A 16 -22.00 2.87 -20.15
CA ASP A 16 -23.12 2.47 -19.30
C ASP A 16 -23.95 3.69 -18.87
N ILE A 17 -23.32 4.81 -18.52
CA ILE A 17 -24.03 6.06 -18.22
C ILE A 17 -24.80 6.58 -19.43
N LEU A 18 -24.12 6.70 -20.57
CA LEU A 18 -24.73 7.20 -21.81
C LEU A 18 -25.87 6.29 -22.26
N GLY A 19 -25.71 4.98 -22.12
CA GLY A 19 -26.73 3.98 -22.43
C GLY A 19 -27.93 4.06 -21.49
N LEU A 20 -27.72 4.18 -20.18
CA LEU A 20 -28.83 4.25 -19.21
C LEU A 20 -29.61 5.56 -19.33
N ILE A 21 -28.92 6.70 -19.51
CA ILE A 21 -29.57 8.00 -19.71
C ILE A 21 -30.28 8.03 -21.07
N GLY A 22 -29.57 7.67 -22.16
CA GLY A 22 -30.12 7.66 -23.51
C GLY A 22 -31.26 6.66 -23.68
N GLY A 23 -31.12 5.47 -23.08
CA GLY A 23 -32.17 4.44 -23.00
C GLY A 23 -33.39 4.92 -22.21
N GLY A 24 -33.19 5.67 -21.13
CA GLY A 24 -34.27 6.31 -20.40
C GLY A 24 -35.05 7.33 -21.23
N PHE A 25 -34.37 8.20 -21.97
CA PHE A 25 -35.04 9.15 -22.88
C PHE A 25 -35.80 8.42 -24.00
N ALA A 26 -35.17 7.44 -24.63
CA ALA A 26 -35.80 6.64 -25.69
C ALA A 26 -37.04 5.89 -25.16
N ALA A 27 -36.96 5.34 -23.94
CA ALA A 27 -38.08 4.68 -23.28
C ALA A 27 -39.28 5.62 -23.07
N GLY A 28 -39.03 6.87 -22.64
CA GLY A 28 -40.07 7.88 -22.46
C GLY A 28 -40.74 8.29 -23.78
N ILE A 29 -39.98 8.39 -24.87
CA ILE A 29 -40.52 8.64 -26.21
C ILE A 29 -41.40 7.47 -26.67
N VAL A 30 -40.93 6.22 -26.49
CA VAL A 30 -41.69 5.02 -26.86
C VAL A 30 -42.97 4.91 -26.02
N ALA A 31 -42.89 5.21 -24.71
CA ALA A 31 -44.04 5.27 -23.83
C ALA A 31 -45.09 6.27 -24.34
N SER A 32 -44.66 7.48 -24.69
CA SER A 32 -45.54 8.53 -25.24
C SER A 32 -46.27 8.09 -26.51
N LEU A 33 -45.55 7.44 -27.43
CA LEU A 33 -46.13 6.95 -28.68
C LEU A 33 -47.13 5.82 -28.44
N LEU A 34 -46.85 4.92 -27.48
CA LEU A 34 -47.77 3.86 -27.09
C LEU A 34 -49.04 4.43 -26.45
N GLU A 35 -48.92 5.44 -25.59
CA GLU A 35 -50.07 6.11 -24.98
C GLU A 35 -50.92 6.85 -26.01
N LEU A 36 -50.29 7.47 -27.01
CA LEU A 36 -50.99 8.09 -28.13
C LEU A 36 -51.81 7.07 -28.93
N VAL A 37 -51.28 5.86 -29.14
CA VAL A 37 -51.95 4.78 -29.88
C VAL A 37 -53.08 4.14 -29.06
N VAL A 38 -52.86 3.94 -27.76
CA VAL A 38 -53.84 3.29 -26.86
C VAL A 38 -54.93 4.27 -26.43
N GLY A 39 -54.68 5.58 -26.50
CA GLY A 39 -55.63 6.63 -26.16
C GLY A 39 -55.92 6.73 -24.66
N ARG A 40 -55.08 6.12 -23.82
CA ARG A 40 -55.19 6.15 -22.35
C ARG A 40 -53.79 6.06 -21.72
N GLU A 41 -53.61 6.81 -20.64
CA GLU A 41 -52.43 6.72 -19.77
C GLU A 41 -52.45 5.35 -19.07
N VAL A 42 -51.44 4.52 -19.36
CA VAL A 42 -51.31 3.18 -18.79
C VAL A 42 -49.90 3.08 -18.22
N GLN A 43 -49.77 3.27 -16.91
CA GLN A 43 -48.50 3.16 -16.18
C GLN A 43 -47.79 1.81 -16.40
N ALA A 44 -48.54 0.75 -16.70
CA ALA A 44 -47.96 -0.54 -17.05
C ALA A 44 -47.23 -0.53 -18.41
N LEU A 45 -47.67 0.29 -19.37
CA LEU A 45 -47.02 0.41 -20.68
C LEU A 45 -45.73 1.21 -20.58
N THR A 46 -45.69 2.27 -19.76
CA THR A 46 -44.48 3.07 -19.53
C THR A 46 -43.40 2.26 -18.80
N ALA A 47 -43.80 1.46 -17.81
CA ALA A 47 -42.90 0.54 -17.11
C ALA A 47 -42.32 -0.54 -18.04
N LEU A 48 -43.16 -1.10 -18.91
CA LEU A 48 -42.77 -2.16 -19.83
C LEU A 48 -41.90 -1.61 -20.97
N SER A 49 -42.22 -0.44 -21.53
CA SER A 49 -41.39 0.20 -22.55
C SER A 49 -40.02 0.61 -21.98
N PHE A 50 -39.98 1.09 -20.74
CA PHE A 50 -38.74 1.39 -20.05
C PHE A 50 -37.88 0.16 -19.83
N ALA A 51 -38.45 -0.91 -19.26
CA ALA A 51 -37.75 -2.18 -19.07
C ALA A 51 -37.24 -2.78 -20.39
N ALA A 52 -38.05 -2.73 -21.45
CA ALA A 52 -37.68 -3.25 -22.77
C ALA A 52 -36.54 -2.43 -23.41
N VAL A 53 -36.65 -1.10 -23.41
CA VAL A 53 -35.63 -0.24 -24.02
C VAL A 53 -34.33 -0.27 -23.24
N VAL A 54 -34.39 -0.17 -21.91
CA VAL A 54 -33.19 -0.27 -21.06
C VAL A 54 -32.57 -1.66 -21.16
N GLY A 55 -33.38 -2.73 -21.16
CA GLY A 55 -32.89 -4.10 -21.37
C GLY A 55 -32.22 -4.30 -22.72
N LEU A 56 -32.74 -3.68 -23.79
CA LEU A 56 -32.12 -3.70 -25.11
C LEU A 56 -30.81 -2.91 -25.17
N VAL A 57 -30.74 -1.75 -24.50
CA VAL A 57 -29.50 -0.97 -24.41
C VAL A 57 -28.43 -1.73 -23.64
N ILE A 58 -28.78 -2.31 -22.48
CA ILE A 58 -27.88 -3.15 -21.68
C ILE A 58 -27.36 -4.33 -22.52
N ASN A 59 -28.23 -4.92 -23.34
CA ASN A 59 -27.86 -6.01 -24.23
C ASN A 59 -26.96 -5.57 -25.39
N GLY A 60 -27.18 -4.37 -25.94
CA GLY A 60 -26.34 -3.82 -27.01
C GLY A 60 -24.97 -3.34 -26.56
N LEU A 61 -24.80 -3.05 -25.27
CA LEU A 61 -23.54 -2.60 -24.67
C LEU A 61 -22.56 -3.73 -24.39
N ASP A 62 -23.03 -4.98 -24.26
CA ASP A 62 -22.18 -6.14 -23.99
C ASP A 62 -22.18 -7.11 -25.19
N PRO A 63 -21.06 -7.26 -25.92
CA PRO A 63 -20.99 -8.12 -27.11
C PRO A 63 -21.03 -9.63 -26.81
N ARG A 64 -21.19 -10.04 -25.55
CA ARG A 64 -21.25 -11.45 -25.15
C ARG A 64 -22.65 -12.03 -25.38
N GLU A 65 -22.79 -12.78 -26.47
CA GLU A 65 -24.08 -13.32 -26.94
C GLU A 65 -24.75 -14.31 -25.97
N ASP A 66 -23.99 -15.02 -25.12
CA ASP A 66 -24.51 -16.13 -24.32
C ASP A 66 -25.41 -15.70 -23.14
N THR A 67 -25.26 -14.46 -22.63
CA THR A 67 -26.07 -13.97 -21.48
C THR A 67 -27.09 -12.89 -21.86
N ALA A 68 -27.02 -12.39 -23.10
CA ALA A 68 -27.91 -11.41 -23.70
C ALA A 68 -29.41 -11.65 -23.43
N MET A 69 -29.86 -12.87 -23.75
CA MET A 69 -31.28 -13.23 -23.66
C MET A 69 -31.77 -13.25 -22.20
N MET A 70 -30.94 -13.73 -21.26
CA MET A 70 -31.31 -13.76 -19.85
C MET A 70 -31.41 -12.37 -19.23
N ARG A 71 -30.51 -11.44 -19.60
CA ARG A 71 -30.58 -10.05 -19.15
C ARG A 71 -31.86 -9.37 -19.63
N LEU A 72 -32.22 -9.59 -20.89
CA LEU A 72 -33.48 -9.08 -21.45
C LEU A 72 -34.70 -9.67 -20.74
N ILE A 73 -34.71 -10.99 -20.48
CA ILE A 73 -35.80 -11.66 -19.75
C ILE A 73 -35.95 -11.07 -18.34
N LEU A 74 -34.84 -10.85 -17.62
CA LEU A 74 -34.85 -10.25 -16.28
C LEU A 74 -35.37 -8.82 -16.30
N ALA A 75 -34.93 -8.01 -17.27
CA ALA A 75 -35.43 -6.65 -17.44
C ALA A 75 -36.95 -6.64 -17.71
N LEU A 76 -37.41 -7.46 -18.66
CA LEU A 76 -38.83 -7.58 -19.00
C LEU A 76 -39.67 -8.09 -17.82
N ALA A 77 -39.17 -9.08 -17.07
CA ALA A 77 -39.83 -9.58 -15.86
C ALA A 77 -39.98 -8.46 -14.82
N GLY A 78 -38.93 -7.64 -14.64
CA GLY A 78 -38.97 -6.44 -13.81
C GLY A 78 -40.03 -5.43 -14.26
N GLY A 79 -40.10 -5.14 -15.56
CA GLY A 79 -41.11 -4.24 -16.14
C GLY A 79 -42.54 -4.74 -15.97
N VAL A 80 -42.79 -6.04 -16.16
CA VAL A 80 -44.11 -6.66 -15.97
C VAL A 80 -44.51 -6.63 -14.49
N MET A 81 -43.59 -6.95 -13.58
CA MET A 81 -43.84 -6.87 -12.13
C MET A 81 -44.13 -5.43 -11.70
N MET A 82 -43.36 -4.47 -12.19
CA MET A 82 -43.54 -3.04 -11.91
C MET A 82 -44.91 -2.55 -12.42
N GLY A 83 -45.27 -2.87 -13.67
CA GLY A 83 -46.56 -2.50 -14.24
C GLY A 83 -47.76 -3.16 -13.53
N GLY A 84 -47.62 -4.44 -13.14
CA GLY A 84 -48.65 -5.18 -12.41
C GLY A 84 -48.89 -4.62 -11.01
N LEU A 85 -47.82 -4.31 -10.28
CA LEU A 85 -47.90 -3.78 -8.91
C LEU A 85 -48.39 -2.33 -8.86
N ALA A 86 -48.02 -1.50 -9.84
CA ALA A 86 -48.53 -0.14 -9.95
C ALA A 86 -50.08 -0.11 -10.07
N GLY A 87 -50.67 -1.13 -10.70
CA GLY A 87 -52.13 -1.25 -10.86
C GLY A 87 -52.92 -1.64 -9.61
N VAL A 88 -52.26 -2.02 -8.50
CA VAL A 88 -52.95 -2.54 -7.29
C VAL A 88 -53.57 -1.43 -6.43
N GLY A 89 -53.23 -0.16 -6.68
CA GLY A 89 -53.87 0.99 -6.02
C GLY A 89 -53.61 1.12 -4.52
N VAL A 90 -52.63 0.40 -3.99
CA VAL A 90 -52.20 0.49 -2.58
C VAL A 90 -51.35 1.75 -2.39
N TRP A 91 -51.48 2.42 -1.25
CA TRP A 91 -50.65 3.58 -0.94
C TRP A 91 -49.16 3.19 -0.92
N GLY A 92 -48.34 3.89 -1.71
CA GLY A 92 -46.93 3.57 -1.91
C GLY A 92 -46.65 2.47 -2.95
N ALA A 93 -47.67 1.87 -3.57
CA ALA A 93 -47.51 0.90 -4.66
C ALA A 93 -46.53 1.33 -5.78
N PRO A 94 -46.53 2.59 -6.29
CA PRO A 94 -45.59 2.98 -7.33
C PRO A 94 -44.13 2.94 -6.87
N MET A 95 -43.84 3.26 -5.60
CA MET A 95 -42.48 3.20 -5.05
C MET A 95 -42.02 1.75 -4.87
N TRP A 96 -42.88 0.86 -4.37
CA TRP A 96 -42.55 -0.57 -4.26
C TRP A 96 -42.41 -1.24 -5.62
N ALA A 97 -43.27 -0.91 -6.57
CA ALA A 97 -43.20 -1.37 -7.96
C ALA A 97 -41.88 -0.93 -8.60
N ALA A 98 -41.51 0.34 -8.43
CA ALA A 98 -40.25 0.89 -8.89
C ALA A 98 -39.05 0.19 -8.24
N ALA A 99 -39.11 -0.10 -6.94
CA ALA A 99 -38.02 -0.76 -6.22
C ALA A 99 -37.80 -2.19 -6.72
N ILE A 100 -38.88 -2.93 -6.96
CA ILE A 100 -38.83 -4.27 -7.52
C ILE A 100 -38.29 -4.24 -8.95
N GLY A 101 -38.80 -3.33 -9.79
CA GLY A 101 -38.29 -3.12 -11.15
C GLY A 101 -36.79 -2.78 -11.17
N GLY A 102 -36.35 -1.90 -10.26
CA GLY A 102 -34.95 -1.54 -10.06
C GLY A 102 -34.10 -2.75 -9.64
N GLY A 103 -34.58 -3.55 -8.70
CA GLY A 103 -33.90 -4.78 -8.28
C GLY A 103 -33.70 -5.79 -9.42
N PHE A 104 -34.71 -5.97 -10.27
CA PHE A 104 -34.62 -6.82 -11.47
C PHE A 104 -33.66 -6.27 -12.52
N LEU A 105 -33.62 -4.94 -12.72
CA LEU A 105 -32.63 -4.28 -13.56
C LEU A 105 -31.21 -4.45 -13.02
N GLY A 106 -31.02 -4.31 -11.70
CA GLY A 106 -29.74 -4.60 -11.04
C GLY A 106 -29.33 -6.06 -11.19
N ALA A 107 -30.29 -6.99 -11.12
CA ALA A 107 -30.05 -8.41 -11.39
C ALA A 107 -29.65 -8.68 -12.84
N ALA A 108 -30.30 -8.02 -13.80
CA ALA A 108 -29.94 -8.10 -15.22
C ALA A 108 -28.50 -7.61 -15.48
N LEU A 109 -28.10 -6.51 -14.83
CA LEU A 109 -26.74 -5.94 -14.97
C LEU A 109 -25.64 -6.79 -14.32
N THR A 110 -25.97 -7.57 -13.28
CA THR A 110 -24.98 -8.33 -12.49
C THR A 110 -25.04 -9.84 -12.68
N PHE A 111 -25.93 -10.33 -13.54
CA PHE A 111 -26.12 -11.77 -13.78
C PHE A 111 -24.82 -12.47 -14.17
N ASP A 112 -24.05 -11.88 -15.08
CA ASP A 112 -22.84 -12.45 -15.68
C ASP A 112 -21.54 -12.02 -14.97
N ARG A 113 -21.62 -11.07 -14.03
CA ARG A 113 -20.44 -10.60 -13.31
C ARG A 113 -20.03 -11.68 -12.29
N ALA A 114 -18.79 -12.16 -12.38
CA ALA A 114 -18.17 -13.08 -11.41
C ALA A 114 -17.87 -12.37 -10.08
N GLN A 115 -18.93 -11.98 -9.37
CA GLN A 115 -18.89 -11.26 -8.10
C GLN A 115 -19.43 -12.11 -6.95
N SER A 116 -18.97 -11.81 -5.74
CA SER A 116 -19.50 -12.44 -4.52
C SER A 116 -21.00 -12.16 -4.37
N LEU A 117 -21.74 -13.10 -3.79
CA LEU A 117 -23.19 -13.00 -3.62
C LEU A 117 -23.59 -11.73 -2.83
N GLY A 118 -22.78 -11.35 -1.84
CA GLY A 118 -22.97 -10.11 -1.08
C GLY A 118 -22.89 -8.85 -1.95
N ARG A 119 -21.94 -8.80 -2.90
CA ARG A 119 -21.83 -7.68 -3.83
C ARG A 119 -22.98 -7.65 -4.83
N LYS A 120 -23.43 -8.81 -5.33
CA LYS A 120 -24.64 -8.88 -6.17
C LYS A 120 -25.86 -8.32 -5.41
N LEU A 121 -26.11 -8.75 -4.17
CA LEU A 121 -27.20 -8.21 -3.36
C LEU A 121 -27.07 -6.71 -3.12
N TRP A 122 -25.86 -6.20 -2.86
CA TRP A 122 -25.61 -4.77 -2.72
C TRP A 122 -25.98 -4.00 -3.99
N THR A 123 -25.53 -4.47 -5.16
CA THR A 123 -25.91 -3.84 -6.43
C THR A 123 -27.41 -3.87 -6.65
N TRP A 124 -28.09 -4.99 -6.38
CA TRP A 124 -29.55 -5.06 -6.51
C TRP A 124 -30.25 -4.07 -5.57
N GLY A 125 -29.73 -3.91 -4.35
CA GLY A 125 -30.21 -2.94 -3.37
C GLY A 125 -30.05 -1.48 -3.83
N ILE A 126 -28.89 -1.11 -4.40
CA ILE A 126 -28.69 0.25 -4.93
C ILE A 126 -29.68 0.54 -6.06
N PHE A 127 -29.82 -0.37 -7.03
CA PHE A 127 -30.74 -0.19 -8.14
C PHE A 127 -32.21 -0.17 -7.68
N ALA A 128 -32.57 -0.99 -6.69
CA ALA A 128 -33.89 -0.98 -6.05
C ALA A 128 -34.19 0.33 -5.30
N ALA A 129 -33.18 1.03 -4.78
CA ALA A 129 -33.36 2.34 -4.16
C ALA A 129 -33.37 3.48 -5.19
N ALA A 130 -32.59 3.36 -6.26
CA ALA A 130 -32.42 4.40 -7.26
C ALA A 130 -33.66 4.63 -8.14
N LEU A 131 -34.34 3.56 -8.57
CA LEU A 131 -35.51 3.70 -9.45
C LEU A 131 -36.70 4.42 -8.75
N PRO A 132 -37.08 4.10 -7.50
CA PRO A 132 -38.05 4.89 -6.74
C PRO A 132 -37.65 6.35 -6.57
N ALA A 133 -36.36 6.63 -6.33
CA ALA A 133 -35.87 8.00 -6.24
C ALA A 133 -36.02 8.75 -7.58
N GLY A 134 -35.75 8.08 -8.70
CA GLY A 134 -36.00 8.61 -10.04
C GLY A 134 -37.48 8.88 -10.31
N VAL A 135 -38.37 7.96 -9.94
CA VAL A 135 -39.83 8.13 -10.07
C VAL A 135 -40.32 9.29 -9.22
N PHE A 136 -39.94 9.35 -7.95
CA PHE A 136 -40.30 10.44 -7.04
C PHE A 136 -39.77 11.79 -7.54
N THR A 137 -38.54 11.82 -8.04
CA THR A 137 -37.95 13.05 -8.59
C THR A 137 -38.67 13.50 -9.85
N ALA A 138 -39.02 12.58 -10.76
CA ALA A 138 -39.82 12.90 -11.94
C ALA A 138 -41.20 13.47 -11.52
N GLU A 139 -41.94 12.77 -10.65
CA GLU A 139 -43.26 13.20 -10.18
C GLU A 139 -43.22 14.59 -9.52
N THR A 140 -42.27 14.83 -8.62
CA THR A 140 -42.12 16.12 -7.94
C THR A 140 -41.72 17.26 -8.87
N LEU A 141 -40.82 17.00 -9.83
CA LEU A 141 -40.34 18.00 -10.78
C LEU A 141 -41.43 18.44 -11.77
N PHE A 142 -42.35 17.54 -12.14
CA PHE A 142 -43.52 17.88 -12.95
C PHE A 142 -44.68 18.48 -12.12
N ALA A 143 -44.84 18.09 -10.86
CA ALA A 143 -45.92 18.60 -10.00
C ALA A 143 -45.67 20.04 -9.50
N THR A 144 -44.41 20.46 -9.33
CA THR A 144 -44.04 21.74 -8.69
C THR A 144 -44.01 22.94 -9.65
N GLY A 145 -44.42 22.78 -10.91
CA GLY A 145 -44.69 23.90 -11.81
C GLY A 145 -43.53 24.37 -12.70
N PHE A 146 -42.29 23.92 -12.47
CA PHE A 146 -41.13 24.34 -13.26
C PHE A 146 -41.22 23.91 -14.75
N MET A 147 -41.80 22.73 -15.01
CA MET A 147 -42.02 22.18 -16.36
C MET A 147 -43.47 22.33 -16.86
N GLN A 148 -44.36 22.93 -16.07
CA GLN A 148 -45.77 23.09 -16.45
C GLN A 148 -46.01 23.80 -17.79
N PRO A 149 -45.19 24.77 -18.26
CA PRO A 149 -45.38 25.37 -19.59
C PRO A 149 -44.95 24.47 -20.76
N LEU A 150 -44.23 23.37 -20.51
CA LEU A 150 -43.87 22.37 -21.50
C LEU A 150 -44.99 21.30 -21.58
N ASP A 151 -46.18 21.71 -22.02
CA ASP A 151 -47.38 20.85 -22.12
C ASP A 151 -47.32 19.84 -23.29
N VAL A 152 -46.13 19.60 -23.83
CA VAL A 152 -45.93 18.59 -24.85
C VAL A 152 -45.72 17.26 -24.14
N MET A 153 -46.75 16.41 -24.14
CA MET A 153 -46.76 15.06 -23.54
C MET A 153 -45.47 14.27 -23.84
N LEU A 154 -44.99 14.33 -25.09
CA LEU A 154 -43.74 13.70 -25.52
C LEU A 154 -42.51 14.17 -24.74
N VAL A 155 -42.41 15.49 -24.50
CA VAL A 155 -41.26 16.09 -23.80
C VAL A 155 -41.29 15.72 -22.32
N ARG A 156 -42.49 15.71 -21.72
CA ARG A 156 -42.69 15.31 -20.32
C ARG A 156 -42.26 13.87 -20.08
N GLU A 157 -42.74 12.92 -20.86
CA GLU A 157 -42.40 11.51 -20.71
C GLU A 157 -40.93 11.22 -21.06
N ALA A 158 -40.37 11.89 -22.07
CA ALA A 158 -38.95 11.79 -22.39
C ALA A 158 -38.08 12.25 -21.20
N LEU A 159 -38.44 13.37 -20.58
CA LEU A 159 -37.74 13.88 -19.38
C LEU A 159 -37.96 13.00 -18.15
N ALA A 160 -39.14 12.41 -17.98
CA ALA A 160 -39.41 11.44 -16.91
C ALA A 160 -38.52 10.20 -17.06
N GLY A 161 -38.48 9.62 -18.27
CA GLY A 161 -37.60 8.50 -18.59
C GLY A 161 -36.12 8.87 -18.47
N GLY A 162 -35.72 10.08 -18.87
CA GLY A 162 -34.38 10.62 -18.68
C GLY A 162 -33.99 10.74 -17.20
N ALA A 163 -34.91 11.19 -16.33
CA ALA A 163 -34.70 11.22 -14.89
C ALA A 163 -34.51 9.80 -14.32
N TRP A 164 -35.32 8.82 -14.75
CA TRP A 164 -35.13 7.43 -14.33
C TRP A 164 -33.77 6.90 -14.78
N GLY A 165 -33.40 7.13 -16.04
CA GLY A 165 -32.09 6.77 -16.60
C GLY A 165 -30.92 7.41 -15.85
N LEU A 166 -31.03 8.67 -15.45
CA LEU A 166 -30.02 9.37 -14.66
C LEU A 166 -29.80 8.73 -13.29
N PHE A 167 -30.87 8.42 -12.56
CA PHE A 167 -30.75 7.75 -11.26
C PHE A 167 -30.18 6.34 -11.39
N LEU A 168 -30.53 5.61 -12.45
CA LEU A 168 -29.92 4.32 -12.76
C LEU A 168 -28.43 4.45 -13.13
N ALA A 169 -28.03 5.51 -13.84
CA ALA A 169 -26.63 5.78 -14.15
C ALA A 169 -25.81 6.09 -12.90
N VAL A 170 -26.36 6.87 -11.96
CA VAL A 170 -25.74 7.09 -10.65
C VAL A 170 -25.61 5.78 -9.88
N ALA A 171 -26.65 4.94 -9.90
CA ALA A 171 -26.62 3.62 -9.28
C ALA A 171 -25.55 2.71 -9.89
N ALA A 172 -25.42 2.71 -11.22
CA ALA A 172 -24.38 1.98 -11.93
C ALA A 172 -22.98 2.45 -11.47
N GLY A 173 -22.74 3.77 -11.42
CA GLY A 173 -21.48 4.31 -10.90
C GLY A 173 -21.18 3.94 -9.46
N MET A 174 -22.18 4.02 -8.59
CA MET A 174 -22.06 3.58 -7.19
C MET A 174 -21.79 2.09 -7.05
N SER A 175 -22.29 1.27 -7.98
CA SER A 175 -22.07 -0.18 -7.97
C SER A 175 -20.66 -0.58 -8.46
N ASP A 176 -20.06 0.26 -9.30
CA ASP A 176 -18.71 0.08 -9.84
C ASP A 176 -17.61 0.74 -9.00
N LEU A 177 -17.98 1.57 -8.02
CA LEU A 177 -17.10 2.07 -6.98
C LEU A 177 -16.61 0.91 -6.09
N GLU A 178 -15.39 0.45 -6.34
CA GLU A 178 -14.69 -0.44 -5.41
C GLU A 178 -14.14 0.42 -4.27
N TRP A 179 -14.78 0.28 -3.10
CA TRP A 179 -14.17 0.68 -1.85
C TRP A 179 -13.11 -0.36 -1.55
N GLU A 180 -11.96 -0.25 -2.20
CA GLU A 180 -10.82 -1.10 -1.91
C GLU A 180 -10.29 -0.68 -0.54
N HIS A 181 -10.80 -1.37 0.49
CA HIS A 181 -10.26 -1.25 1.82
C HIS A 181 -8.91 -1.96 1.82
N ASN A 182 -7.89 -1.24 1.37
CA ASN A 182 -6.54 -1.75 1.40
C ASN A 182 -6.07 -1.80 2.86
N SER A 183 -6.23 -2.99 3.47
CA SER A 183 -5.89 -3.22 4.88
C SER A 183 -4.45 -2.87 5.19
N VAL A 184 -3.54 -3.05 4.22
CA VAL A 184 -2.12 -2.71 4.36
C VAL A 184 -1.92 -1.21 4.59
N ILE A 185 -2.67 -0.37 3.87
CA ILE A 185 -2.60 1.09 4.03
C ILE A 185 -3.19 1.51 5.38
N SER A 186 -4.28 0.89 5.84
CA SER A 186 -4.83 1.18 7.17
C SER A 186 -3.88 0.77 8.29
N ASP A 187 -3.22 -0.38 8.15
CA ASP A 187 -2.26 -0.88 9.14
C ASP A 187 -1.03 0.03 9.20
N LEU A 188 -0.56 0.52 8.04
CA LEU A 188 0.49 1.54 7.96
C LEU A 188 0.05 2.86 8.60
N ASP A 189 -1.16 3.35 8.34
CA ASP A 189 -1.69 4.57 8.95
C ASP A 189 -1.75 4.46 10.48
N GLU A 190 -2.19 3.31 10.99
CA GLU A 190 -2.21 3.04 12.43
C GLU A 190 -0.79 3.00 13.01
N ALA A 191 0.15 2.34 12.31
CA ALA A 191 1.54 2.27 12.75
C ALA A 191 2.23 3.65 12.72
N ILE A 192 2.00 4.47 11.69
CA ILE A 192 2.53 5.84 11.58
C ILE A 192 2.04 6.71 12.75
N ALA A 193 0.75 6.58 13.11
CA ALA A 193 0.18 7.33 14.22
C ALA A 193 0.76 6.93 15.59
N ARG A 194 1.22 5.67 15.73
CA ARG A 194 1.78 5.12 16.96
C ARG A 194 3.27 5.47 17.14
N HIS A 195 4.05 5.38 16.07
CA HIS A 195 5.50 5.48 16.14
C HIS A 195 6.00 6.93 16.05
N ARG A 196 7.19 7.15 16.61
CA ARG A 196 7.93 8.43 16.51
C ARG A 196 9.18 8.25 15.66
N ASP A 197 9.81 9.36 15.31
CA ASP A 197 11.04 9.38 14.53
C ASP A 197 12.16 8.56 15.22
N PRO A 198 13.00 7.85 14.44
CA PRO A 198 13.05 7.80 12.97
C PRO A 198 12.12 6.75 12.31
N VAL A 199 11.47 5.89 13.09
CA VAL A 199 10.65 4.78 12.55
C VAL A 199 9.49 5.30 11.71
N ARG A 200 8.88 6.40 12.14
CA ARG A 200 7.79 7.06 11.44
C ARG A 200 8.16 7.38 9.98
N ASP A 201 9.36 7.91 9.73
CA ASP A 201 9.80 8.29 8.38
C ASP A 201 9.91 7.07 7.45
N TYR A 202 10.38 5.93 7.98
CA TYR A 202 10.41 4.67 7.23
C TYR A 202 9.01 4.16 6.89
N LEU A 203 8.06 4.27 7.82
CA LEU A 203 6.66 3.86 7.60
C LEU A 203 5.96 4.76 6.57
N GLU A 204 6.18 6.09 6.65
CA GLU A 204 5.65 7.05 5.68
C GLU A 204 6.21 6.81 4.28
N SER A 205 7.52 6.56 4.18
CA SER A 205 8.18 6.20 2.92
C SER A 205 7.65 4.88 2.35
N ALA A 206 7.49 3.85 3.18
CA ALA A 206 6.93 2.56 2.77
C ALA A 206 5.49 2.69 2.28
N LYS A 207 4.66 3.52 2.92
CA LYS A 207 3.28 3.80 2.51
C LYS A 207 3.22 4.46 1.14
N GLU A 208 4.09 5.44 0.88
CA GLU A 208 4.15 6.10 -0.43
C GLU A 208 4.62 5.14 -1.52
N LEU A 209 5.68 4.36 -1.26
CA LEU A 209 6.19 3.34 -2.19
C LEU A 209 5.15 2.26 -2.49
N TYR A 210 4.44 1.77 -1.47
CA TYR A 210 3.38 0.78 -1.65
C TYR A 210 2.27 1.30 -2.57
N ARG A 211 1.83 2.56 -2.38
CA ARG A 211 0.84 3.20 -3.27
C ARG A 211 1.35 3.38 -4.69
N GLN A 212 2.63 3.69 -4.86
CA GLN A 212 3.24 3.81 -6.18
C GLN A 212 3.30 2.43 -6.86
N ILE A 213 3.71 1.39 -6.14
CA ILE A 213 3.73 0.01 -6.64
C ILE A 213 2.32 -0.43 -7.06
N THR A 214 1.29 -0.23 -6.23
CA THR A 214 -0.08 -0.65 -6.59
C THR A 214 -0.59 0.07 -7.83
N ARG A 215 -0.30 1.37 -7.98
CA ARG A 215 -0.66 2.15 -9.17
C ARG A 215 0.07 1.68 -10.44
N GLU A 216 1.36 1.36 -10.35
CA GLU A 216 2.09 0.81 -11.51
C GLU A 216 1.59 -0.59 -11.86
N CYS A 217 1.29 -1.41 -10.85
CA CYS A 217 0.68 -2.72 -11.01
C CYS A 217 -0.71 -2.67 -11.68
N GLU A 218 -1.51 -1.63 -11.44
CA GLU A 218 -2.79 -1.42 -12.14
C GLU A 218 -2.62 -1.08 -13.63
N ARG A 219 -1.49 -0.47 -14.02
CA ARG A 219 -1.18 -0.14 -15.41
C ARG A 219 -0.57 -1.32 -16.18
N ALA A 220 -0.06 -2.33 -15.49
CA ALA A 220 0.54 -3.49 -16.12
C ALA A 220 -0.54 -4.37 -16.79
N GLU A 221 -0.33 -4.73 -18.05
CA GLU A 221 -1.27 -5.56 -18.83
C GLU A 221 -1.32 -7.03 -18.38
N GLN A 222 -0.32 -7.49 -17.62
CA GLN A 222 -0.18 -8.89 -17.21
C GLN A 222 -0.62 -9.14 -15.77
N ASP A 223 -1.63 -9.99 -15.61
CA ASP A 223 -2.23 -10.32 -14.31
C ASP A 223 -1.26 -11.05 -13.36
N ASP A 224 -0.38 -11.92 -13.87
CA ASP A 224 0.51 -12.74 -13.04
C ASP A 224 1.66 -11.92 -12.42
N THR A 225 2.26 -11.01 -13.18
CA THR A 225 3.33 -10.11 -12.69
C THR A 225 2.75 -9.09 -11.71
N ARG A 226 1.56 -8.56 -12.01
CA ARG A 226 0.78 -7.71 -11.09
C ARG A 226 0.55 -8.41 -9.75
N ARG A 227 0.02 -9.64 -9.78
CA ARG A 227 -0.26 -10.40 -8.55
C ARG A 227 0.97 -10.59 -7.70
N ARG A 228 2.06 -11.04 -8.33
CA ARG A 228 3.32 -11.34 -7.62
C ARG A 228 3.98 -10.09 -7.05
N ALA A 229 3.97 -8.98 -7.79
CA ALA A 229 4.52 -7.72 -7.30
C ALA A 229 3.72 -7.17 -6.11
N VAL A 230 2.39 -7.26 -6.15
CA VAL A 230 1.52 -6.86 -5.03
C VAL A 230 1.73 -7.77 -3.81
N GLU A 231 1.91 -9.07 -4.01
CA GLU A 231 2.22 -10.04 -2.95
C GLU A 231 3.55 -9.69 -2.26
N ILE A 232 4.64 -9.54 -3.03
CA ILE A 232 5.95 -9.13 -2.49
C ILE A 232 5.85 -7.78 -1.74
N ALA A 233 5.13 -6.80 -2.31
CA ALA A 233 4.94 -5.51 -1.65
C ALA A 233 4.16 -5.64 -0.33
N THR A 234 3.15 -6.51 -0.29
CA THR A 234 2.33 -6.75 0.89
C THR A 234 3.13 -7.45 1.99
N ASP A 235 3.92 -8.46 1.63
CA ASP A 235 4.74 -9.23 2.58
C ASP A 235 5.89 -8.38 3.14
N THR A 236 6.53 -7.58 2.29
CA THR A 236 7.59 -6.65 2.73
C THR A 236 7.05 -5.59 3.68
N VAL A 237 5.86 -5.02 3.42
CA VAL A 237 5.20 -4.11 4.36
C VAL A 237 4.81 -4.83 5.64
N GLY A 238 4.27 -6.05 5.58
CA GLY A 238 3.94 -6.86 6.75
C GLY A 238 5.16 -7.12 7.64
N SER A 239 6.31 -7.42 7.05
CA SER A 239 7.58 -7.56 7.75
C SER A 239 8.06 -6.25 8.38
N LEU A 240 7.96 -5.14 7.64
CA LEU A 240 8.29 -3.80 8.15
C LEU A 240 7.43 -3.39 9.36
N LEU A 241 6.12 -3.68 9.33
CA LEU A 241 5.21 -3.45 10.46
C LEU A 241 5.60 -4.29 11.70
N ARG A 242 5.95 -5.57 11.50
CA ARG A 242 6.44 -6.44 12.57
C ARG A 242 7.74 -5.91 13.18
N PHE A 243 8.67 -5.42 12.37
CA PHE A 243 9.92 -4.82 12.86
C PHE A 243 9.69 -3.52 13.61
N ALA A 244 8.78 -2.66 13.14
CA ALA A 244 8.44 -1.42 13.80
C ALA A 244 7.89 -1.68 15.23
N SER A 245 6.94 -2.61 15.35
CA SER A 245 6.37 -2.99 16.65
C SER A 245 7.44 -3.52 17.61
N ARG A 246 8.31 -4.43 17.14
CA ARG A 246 9.41 -4.97 17.95
C ARG A 246 10.41 -3.90 18.36
N PHE A 247 10.71 -2.95 17.47
CA PHE A 247 11.61 -1.84 17.76
C PHE A 247 11.05 -0.95 18.88
N GLU A 248 9.74 -0.66 18.85
CA GLU A 248 9.07 0.12 19.90
C GLU A 248 9.13 -0.62 21.26
N GLU A 249 8.81 -1.91 21.29
CA GLU A 249 8.88 -2.74 22.49
C GLU A 249 10.29 -2.77 23.12
N LEU A 250 11.32 -2.94 22.27
CA LEU A 250 12.73 -2.93 22.70
C LEU A 250 13.16 -1.56 23.20
N ARG A 251 12.79 -0.49 22.49
CA ARG A 251 13.11 0.88 22.88
C ARG A 251 12.43 1.28 24.19
N ASP A 252 11.21 0.82 24.42
CA ASP A 252 10.51 0.99 25.70
C ASP A 252 11.17 0.21 26.84
N THR A 253 11.60 -1.02 26.58
CA THR A 253 12.38 -1.82 27.54
C THR A 253 13.70 -1.12 27.91
N LEU A 254 14.39 -0.59 26.90
CA LEU A 254 15.64 0.15 27.06
C LEU A 254 15.45 1.46 27.84
N ARG A 255 14.36 2.19 27.59
CA ARG A 255 13.96 3.38 28.38
C ARG A 255 13.71 3.02 29.85
N ARG A 256 12.97 1.94 30.11
CA ARG A 256 12.66 1.47 31.47
C ARG A 256 13.89 0.96 32.22
N SER A 257 14.90 0.45 31.53
CA SER A 257 16.14 -0.06 32.15
C SER A 257 16.98 1.01 32.87
N GLY A 258 16.80 2.30 32.57
CA GLY A 258 17.41 3.40 33.31
C GLY A 258 18.95 3.45 33.25
N GLY A 259 19.52 3.56 32.06
CA GLY A 259 20.97 3.45 31.80
C GLY A 259 21.83 4.39 32.65
N GLU A 260 21.48 5.66 32.73
CA GLU A 260 22.21 6.61 33.58
C GLU A 260 22.15 6.26 35.07
N ARG A 261 21.08 5.61 35.51
CA ARG A 261 20.95 5.14 36.89
C ARG A 261 21.86 3.95 37.13
N LEU A 262 21.99 3.05 36.15
CA LEU A 262 22.89 1.89 36.21
C LEU A 262 24.35 2.33 36.19
N SER A 263 24.77 3.25 35.31
CA SER A 263 26.13 3.78 35.27
C SER A 263 26.51 4.50 36.57
N ARG A 264 25.65 5.41 37.05
CA ARG A 264 25.85 6.08 38.36
C ARG A 264 25.86 5.11 39.55
N ARG A 265 25.19 3.96 39.44
CA ARG A 265 25.21 2.93 40.49
C ARG A 265 26.50 2.11 40.43
N LEU A 266 26.99 1.81 39.23
CA LEU A 266 28.27 1.13 39.01
C LEU A 266 29.43 1.97 39.56
N GLU A 267 29.54 3.25 39.17
CA GLU A 267 30.58 4.16 39.67
C GLU A 267 30.57 4.28 41.20
N ARG A 268 29.38 4.39 41.80
CA ARG A 268 29.25 4.44 43.26
C ARG A 268 29.69 3.15 43.94
N MET A 269 29.44 1.99 43.32
CA MET A 269 29.91 0.71 43.86
C MET A 269 31.42 0.54 43.71
N GLU A 270 32.01 1.01 42.61
CA GLU A 270 33.46 1.00 42.41
C GLU A 270 34.17 1.86 43.46
N ARG A 271 33.71 3.10 43.69
CA ARG A 271 34.26 3.96 44.76
C ARG A 271 34.16 3.31 46.15
N ARG A 272 33.03 2.64 46.45
CA ARG A 272 32.85 1.94 47.73
C ARG A 272 33.76 0.72 47.87
N LEU A 273 34.10 0.04 46.78
CA LEU A 273 35.05 -1.07 46.81
C LEU A 273 36.47 -0.61 47.12
N ASP A 274 36.85 0.58 46.65
CA ASP A 274 38.16 1.17 46.92
C ASP A 274 38.33 1.58 48.39
N ASP A 275 37.25 2.03 49.04
CA ASP A 275 37.25 2.50 50.43
C ASP A 275 37.16 1.38 51.49
N VAL A 276 36.70 0.18 51.12
CA VAL A 276 36.43 -0.92 52.07
C VAL A 276 37.67 -1.79 52.31
N LYS A 277 38.10 -1.86 53.57
CA LYS A 277 39.24 -2.68 54.01
C LYS A 277 38.86 -4.09 54.47
N ASP A 278 37.60 -4.32 54.83
CA ASP A 278 37.11 -5.62 55.32
C ASP A 278 36.89 -6.61 54.18
N ALA A 279 37.52 -7.79 54.28
CA ALA A 279 37.53 -8.78 53.20
C ALA A 279 36.17 -9.44 52.92
N SER A 280 35.31 -9.62 53.93
CA SER A 280 33.97 -10.20 53.74
C SER A 280 33.03 -9.22 53.02
N LEU A 281 32.98 -7.97 53.46
CA LEU A 281 32.20 -6.90 52.83
C LEU A 281 32.66 -6.63 51.40
N ARG A 282 33.96 -6.69 51.14
CA ARG A 282 34.52 -6.56 49.79
C ARG A 282 33.98 -7.63 48.84
N ARG A 283 33.91 -8.90 49.25
CA ARG A 283 33.36 -9.99 48.41
C ARG A 283 31.89 -9.78 48.08
N GLU A 284 31.07 -9.34 49.04
CA GLU A 284 29.65 -9.05 48.80
C GLU A 284 29.45 -7.86 47.85
N LEU A 285 30.30 -6.83 47.97
CA LEU A 285 30.30 -5.68 47.05
C LEU A 285 30.78 -6.08 45.64
N GLU A 286 31.76 -6.98 45.53
CA GLU A 286 32.22 -7.53 44.25
C GLU A 286 31.11 -8.34 43.55
N GLN A 287 30.37 -9.17 44.29
CA GLN A 287 29.19 -9.87 43.75
C GLN A 287 28.10 -8.89 43.28
N SER A 288 27.82 -7.87 44.09
CA SER A 288 26.86 -6.82 43.72
C SER A 288 27.31 -6.05 42.47
N ARG A 289 28.61 -5.78 42.32
CA ARG A 289 29.19 -5.18 41.12
C ARG A 289 29.03 -6.09 39.91
N ALA A 290 29.30 -7.38 40.03
CA ALA A 290 29.13 -8.36 38.95
C ALA A 290 27.68 -8.36 38.42
N HIS A 291 26.68 -8.31 39.31
CA HIS A 291 25.28 -8.20 38.91
C HIS A 291 24.97 -6.89 38.17
N ILE A 292 25.54 -5.76 38.60
CA ILE A 292 25.34 -4.48 37.91
C ILE A 292 26.02 -4.50 36.53
N LEU A 293 27.21 -5.09 36.40
CA LEU A 293 27.90 -5.25 35.12
C LEU A 293 27.09 -6.11 34.15
N GLN A 294 26.50 -7.22 34.61
CA GLN A 294 25.60 -8.03 33.79
C GLN A 294 24.40 -7.22 33.28
N GLN A 295 23.82 -6.35 34.12
CA GLN A 295 22.72 -5.46 33.70
C GLN A 295 23.18 -4.43 32.65
N VAL A 296 24.38 -3.89 32.77
CA VAL A 296 24.97 -2.97 31.77
C VAL A 296 25.22 -3.70 30.45
N GLN A 297 25.79 -4.91 30.48
CA GLN A 297 26.01 -5.72 29.29
C GLN A 297 24.68 -6.09 28.60
N MET A 298 23.66 -6.48 29.37
CA MET A 298 22.33 -6.75 28.82
C MET A 298 21.74 -5.51 28.14
N ARG A 299 21.90 -4.33 28.74
CA ARG A 299 21.48 -3.07 28.13
C ARG A 299 22.20 -2.80 26.82
N GLN A 300 23.53 -2.98 26.76
CA GLN A 300 24.30 -2.81 25.52
C GLN A 300 23.82 -3.76 24.42
N ARG A 301 23.47 -5.00 24.76
CA ARG A 301 22.85 -5.95 23.82
C ARG A 301 21.51 -5.46 23.30
N LEU A 302 20.67 -4.87 24.15
CA LEU A 302 19.41 -4.25 23.73
C LEU A 302 19.62 -3.03 22.81
N GLU A 303 20.60 -2.18 23.12
CA GLU A 303 20.98 -1.03 22.27
C GLU A 303 21.40 -1.49 20.87
N LEU A 304 22.22 -2.54 20.81
CA LEU A 304 22.68 -3.13 19.56
C LEU A 304 21.53 -3.81 18.79
N ALA A 305 20.62 -4.50 19.48
CA ALA A 305 19.42 -5.07 18.88
C ALA A 305 18.50 -4.01 18.26
N CYS A 306 18.35 -2.85 18.90
CA CYS A 306 17.62 -1.71 18.32
C CYS A 306 18.28 -1.23 17.02
N ALA A 307 19.60 -1.03 17.00
CA ALA A 307 20.31 -0.59 15.79
C ALA A 307 20.16 -1.60 14.63
N ARG A 308 20.15 -2.91 14.94
CA ARG A 308 19.90 -3.96 13.94
C ARG A 308 18.47 -3.95 13.41
N LEU A 309 17.47 -3.67 14.25
CA LEU A 309 16.09 -3.53 13.79
C LEU A 309 15.91 -2.29 12.92
N GLU A 310 16.58 -1.19 13.25
CA GLU A 310 16.57 0.01 12.43
C GLU A 310 17.17 -0.24 11.04
N SER A 311 18.31 -0.93 10.94
CA SER A 311 18.88 -1.28 9.63
C SER A 311 17.99 -2.22 8.82
N ARG A 312 17.20 -3.08 9.48
CA ARG A 312 16.21 -3.94 8.83
C ARG A 312 15.00 -3.17 8.31
N LEU A 313 14.51 -2.20 9.08
CA LEU A 313 13.46 -1.28 8.63
C LEU A 313 13.91 -0.52 7.38
N GLN A 314 15.14 0.00 7.38
CA GLN A 314 15.72 0.65 6.21
C GLN A 314 15.84 -0.31 5.02
N ARG A 315 16.32 -1.55 5.25
CA ARG A 315 16.44 -2.57 4.20
C ARG A 315 15.09 -2.92 3.57
N SER A 316 14.02 -3.04 4.36
CA SER A 316 12.67 -3.30 3.83
C SER A 316 12.15 -2.16 2.97
N VAL A 317 12.43 -0.90 3.36
CA VAL A 317 12.10 0.27 2.52
C VAL A 317 12.87 0.22 1.21
N THR A 318 14.18 -0.07 1.25
CA THR A 318 14.99 -0.21 0.03
C THR A 318 14.52 -1.36 -0.87
N THR A 319 14.01 -2.45 -0.31
CA THR A 319 13.40 -3.54 -1.11
C THR A 319 12.14 -3.05 -1.83
N LEU A 320 11.28 -2.26 -1.17
CA LEU A 320 10.12 -1.63 -1.81
C LEU A 320 10.54 -0.64 -2.91
N GLU A 321 11.57 0.18 -2.68
CA GLU A 321 12.13 1.08 -3.69
C GLU A 321 12.62 0.31 -4.92
N LYS A 322 13.37 -0.78 -4.71
CA LYS A 322 13.84 -1.64 -5.80
C LYS A 322 12.69 -2.28 -6.57
N LEU A 323 11.65 -2.73 -5.88
CA LEU A 323 10.46 -3.28 -6.50
C LEU A 323 9.77 -2.22 -7.37
N HIS A 324 9.55 -1.01 -6.84
CA HIS A 324 8.98 0.11 -7.59
C HIS A 324 9.81 0.43 -8.84
N LEU A 325 11.14 0.59 -8.70
CA LEU A 325 12.04 0.88 -9.81
C LEU A 325 12.01 -0.22 -10.88
N THR A 326 11.94 -1.50 -10.46
CA THR A 326 11.86 -2.64 -11.39
C THR A 326 10.57 -2.61 -12.20
N LEU A 327 9.44 -2.26 -11.56
CA LEU A 327 8.15 -2.12 -12.24
C LEU A 327 8.15 -0.94 -13.22
N VAL A 328 8.69 0.22 -12.83
CA VAL A 328 8.78 1.40 -13.71
C VAL A 328 9.68 1.13 -14.91
N GLN A 329 10.80 0.44 -14.72
CA GLN A 329 11.72 0.06 -15.81
C GLN A 329 11.05 -0.90 -16.81
N HIS A 330 10.25 -1.85 -16.33
CA HIS A 330 9.51 -2.77 -17.21
C HIS A 330 8.35 -2.08 -17.92
N ALA A 331 7.63 -1.16 -17.26
CA ALA A 331 6.57 -0.38 -17.91
C ALA A 331 7.11 0.51 -19.05
N THR A 332 8.35 0.99 -18.94
CA THR A 332 8.99 1.87 -19.93
C THR A 332 9.78 1.13 -21.00
N SER A 333 10.27 -0.07 -20.69
CA SER A 333 11.07 -0.89 -21.59
C SER A 333 10.23 -2.07 -22.06
N ALA A 334 9.92 -2.16 -23.35
CA ALA A 334 9.27 -3.33 -23.98
C ALA A 334 10.19 -4.56 -24.00
N THR A 335 10.82 -4.87 -22.88
CA THR A 335 11.83 -5.91 -22.67
C THR A 335 11.21 -7.17 -22.08
N ASN A 336 11.74 -8.32 -22.50
CA ASN A 336 11.31 -9.68 -22.13
C ASN A 336 10.87 -9.86 -20.66
N ASP A 337 9.67 -10.40 -20.47
CA ASP A 337 9.04 -10.74 -19.18
C ASP A 337 9.84 -11.74 -18.32
N ALA A 338 10.71 -12.52 -18.97
CA ALA A 338 11.63 -13.42 -18.27
C ALA A 338 12.58 -12.65 -17.33
N GLY A 339 12.97 -11.42 -17.68
CA GLY A 339 13.84 -10.59 -16.82
C GLY A 339 13.11 -10.03 -15.61
N LEU A 340 11.83 -9.65 -15.77
CA LEU A 340 10.99 -9.15 -14.67
C LEU A 340 10.70 -10.26 -13.65
N THR A 341 10.33 -11.45 -14.13
CA THR A 341 10.05 -12.59 -13.25
C THR A 341 11.27 -13.03 -12.44
N GLU A 342 12.47 -12.97 -13.03
CA GLU A 342 13.73 -13.22 -12.31
C GLU A 342 14.07 -12.09 -11.32
N ALA A 343 13.83 -10.83 -11.66
CA ALA A 343 14.03 -9.72 -10.73
C ALA A 343 13.07 -9.80 -9.53
N LEU A 344 11.81 -10.15 -9.77
CA LEU A 344 10.81 -10.36 -8.72
C LEU A 344 11.17 -11.55 -7.82
N SER A 345 11.63 -12.67 -8.38
CA SER A 345 12.05 -13.83 -7.56
C SER A 345 13.28 -13.53 -6.70
N ARG A 346 14.24 -12.73 -7.21
CA ARG A 346 15.37 -12.25 -6.41
C ARG A 346 14.92 -11.30 -5.30
N LEU A 347 13.93 -10.45 -5.54
CA LEU A 347 13.37 -9.55 -4.53
C LEU A 347 12.59 -10.31 -3.45
N GLU A 348 11.83 -11.33 -3.84
CA GLU A 348 11.14 -12.26 -2.94
C GLU A 348 12.15 -12.98 -2.03
N GLN A 349 13.22 -13.54 -2.61
CA GLN A 349 14.30 -14.17 -1.84
C GLN A 349 14.99 -13.20 -0.86
N LEU A 350 15.16 -11.94 -1.26
CA LEU A 350 15.72 -10.90 -0.37
C LEU A 350 14.76 -10.51 0.75
N ALA A 351 13.45 -10.56 0.52
CA ALA A 351 12.43 -10.33 1.55
C ALA A 351 12.41 -11.49 2.55
N ASP A 352 12.42 -12.73 2.06
CA ASP A 352 12.45 -13.96 2.88
C ASP A 352 13.70 -14.05 3.75
N GLU A 353 14.88 -13.69 3.20
CA GLU A 353 16.13 -13.69 3.96
C GLU A 353 16.09 -12.73 5.17
N VAL A 354 15.42 -11.58 5.00
CA VAL A 354 15.24 -10.59 6.07
C VAL A 354 14.29 -11.13 7.13
N GLU A 355 13.25 -11.87 6.74
CA GLU A 355 12.32 -12.51 7.67
C GLU A 355 12.97 -13.68 8.44
N LEU A 356 13.68 -14.58 7.77
CA LEU A 356 14.32 -15.75 8.39
C LEU A 356 15.39 -15.38 9.42
N LYS A 357 16.20 -14.35 9.14
CA LYS A 357 17.22 -13.86 10.08
C LYS A 357 16.62 -13.06 11.26
N SER A 358 15.29 -13.01 11.37
CA SER A 358 14.57 -12.23 12.39
C SER A 358 14.10 -13.03 13.61
N LEU A 359 14.53 -14.28 13.75
CA LEU A 359 14.24 -15.09 14.91
C LEU A 359 15.36 -14.94 15.98
N SER A 360 14.86 -14.71 17.20
CA SER A 360 15.46 -14.47 18.52
C SER A 360 16.60 -13.44 18.69
N VAL A 361 16.43 -12.57 19.69
CA VAL A 361 17.49 -11.66 20.20
C VAL A 361 18.70 -12.45 20.74
N ASP A 362 18.46 -13.68 21.23
CA ASP A 362 19.48 -14.57 21.77
C ASP A 362 20.34 -15.20 20.65
N GLU A 363 19.76 -15.71 19.56
CA GLU A 363 20.53 -16.21 18.40
C GLU A 363 21.33 -15.09 17.71
N LEU A 364 20.78 -13.87 17.68
CA LEU A 364 21.49 -12.71 17.15
C LEU A 364 22.69 -12.29 18.01
N CYS A 365 22.67 -12.57 19.32
CA CYS A 365 23.82 -12.34 20.19
C CYS A 365 24.82 -13.51 20.14
N GLU A 366 24.36 -14.74 19.96
CA GLU A 366 25.22 -15.93 19.83
C GLU A 366 26.00 -15.94 18.50
N MET A 367 25.38 -15.50 17.39
CA MET A 367 26.08 -15.36 16.10
C MET A 367 27.27 -14.40 16.18
N GLU A 368 27.17 -13.30 16.93
CA GLU A 368 28.28 -12.35 17.08
C GLU A 368 29.39 -12.89 17.99
N ALA A 369 29.04 -13.69 19.00
CA ALA A 369 30.03 -14.41 19.78
C ALA A 369 30.81 -15.43 18.94
N LEU A 370 30.15 -16.05 17.95
CA LEU A 370 30.77 -16.99 17.00
C LEU A 370 31.59 -16.26 15.94
N GLU A 371 31.07 -15.21 15.29
CA GLU A 371 31.78 -14.42 14.28
C GLU A 371 32.98 -13.66 14.89
N ALA A 372 32.85 -13.11 16.11
CA ALA A 372 33.97 -12.50 16.82
C ALA A 372 34.99 -13.53 17.32
N SER A 373 34.57 -14.77 17.58
CA SER A 373 35.49 -15.89 17.89
C SER A 373 36.23 -16.37 16.64
N GLU A 374 35.58 -16.43 15.49
CA GLU A 374 36.20 -16.81 14.21
C GLU A 374 37.14 -15.72 13.68
N ALA A 375 36.75 -14.44 13.76
CA ALA A 375 37.61 -13.32 13.37
C ALA A 375 38.87 -13.19 14.26
N ASN A 376 38.79 -13.58 15.54
CA ASN A 376 39.94 -13.63 16.44
C ASN A 376 40.76 -14.93 16.37
N ALA A 377 40.20 -16.02 15.80
CA ALA A 377 40.92 -17.26 15.54
C ALA A 377 41.67 -17.23 14.18
N ALA A 378 41.26 -16.37 13.26
CA ALA A 378 41.79 -16.31 11.90
C ALA A 378 43.22 -15.76 11.68
N PRO A 379 43.96 -15.13 12.62
CA PRO A 379 45.34 -14.70 12.35
C PRO A 379 46.41 -15.63 12.96
N ALA A 380 46.11 -16.85 13.41
CA ALA A 380 47.11 -17.73 14.05
C ALA A 380 47.61 -18.91 13.20
N GLU A 381 46.93 -19.27 12.10
CA GLU A 381 47.31 -20.45 11.29
C GLU A 381 48.20 -20.14 10.08
N GLN A 382 48.32 -18.88 9.65
CA GLN A 382 49.21 -18.51 8.53
C GLN A 382 50.68 -18.35 8.94
N ASP A 383 50.99 -18.02 10.20
CA ASP A 383 52.38 -17.85 10.66
C ASP A 383 53.10 -19.17 11.01
N GLN A 384 52.36 -20.28 11.21
CA GLN A 384 52.99 -21.59 11.50
C GLN A 384 53.33 -22.41 10.24
N GLN A 385 52.75 -22.09 9.09
CA GLN A 385 53.07 -22.77 7.82
C GLN A 385 54.31 -22.21 7.12
N GLU A 386 54.70 -20.95 7.36
CA GLU A 386 55.94 -20.41 6.79
C GLU A 386 57.21 -20.83 7.55
N GLN A 387 57.14 -21.13 8.85
CA GLN A 387 58.32 -21.59 9.61
C GLN A 387 58.65 -23.08 9.44
N SER A 388 57.73 -23.91 8.94
CA SER A 388 57.95 -25.34 8.79
C SER A 388 58.43 -25.78 7.40
N GLN A 389 58.52 -24.87 6.42
CA GLN A 389 59.11 -25.15 5.09
C GLN A 389 60.56 -24.66 4.89
N GLN A 390 61.15 -23.91 5.84
CA GLN A 390 62.53 -23.40 5.69
C GLN A 390 63.61 -24.27 6.39
N GLY A 391 63.25 -25.42 6.96
CA GLY A 391 64.14 -26.24 7.80
C GLY A 391 64.69 -27.55 7.19
N GLN A 392 64.35 -27.93 5.95
CA GLN A 392 64.82 -29.17 5.34
C GLN A 392 65.25 -28.95 3.88
N GLY A 393 66.57 -28.88 3.66
CA GLY A 393 67.15 -28.82 2.32
C GLY A 393 68.61 -28.39 2.29
N ALA A 394 69.46 -29.01 3.10
CA ALA A 394 70.89 -29.06 2.83
C ALA A 394 71.17 -30.42 2.20
N ASP A 395 71.71 -30.45 0.97
CA ASP A 395 72.80 -31.33 0.52
C ASP A 395 73.04 -31.20 -1.01
N GLY A 396 74.31 -30.99 -1.39
CA GLY A 396 74.87 -31.27 -2.73
C GLY A 396 74.89 -30.09 -3.72
N GLU A 397 75.91 -29.24 -3.83
CA GLU A 397 77.27 -29.46 -4.39
C GLU A 397 77.42 -29.06 -5.88
N LEU A 398 78.37 -28.13 -6.12
CA LEU A 398 79.17 -27.84 -7.33
C LEU A 398 78.55 -27.14 -8.57
N ASP A 399 78.95 -25.87 -8.76
CA ASP A 399 80.03 -25.44 -9.69
C ASP A 399 79.70 -24.24 -10.63
N VAL A 400 80.73 -23.41 -10.83
CA VAL A 400 80.97 -22.40 -11.88
C VAL A 400 80.25 -21.02 -11.82
N SER A 401 80.98 -20.01 -11.32
CA SER A 401 80.89 -18.57 -11.65
C SER A 401 81.41 -18.27 -13.08
N PRO A 402 81.40 -17.04 -13.65
CA PRO A 402 81.18 -15.71 -13.05
C PRO A 402 80.41 -14.71 -13.95
N GLU A 403 80.58 -13.41 -13.66
CA GLU A 403 80.39 -12.23 -14.52
C GLU A 403 79.07 -11.48 -14.30
N GLY A 404 79.03 -10.22 -13.89
CA GLY A 404 80.07 -9.28 -13.49
C GLY A 404 79.44 -7.95 -13.07
N ALA A 405 80.19 -7.20 -12.25
CA ALA A 405 80.26 -5.73 -12.12
C ALA A 405 78.96 -4.93 -11.91
N ASP A 406 78.90 -3.80 -11.22
CA ASP A 406 79.71 -3.02 -10.27
C ASP A 406 78.83 -1.78 -9.98
N GLY A 407 79.01 -1.11 -8.83
CA GLY A 407 78.45 0.24 -8.57
C GLY A 407 77.44 0.26 -7.42
N ASP A 408 77.85 0.33 -6.15
CA ASP A 408 78.52 1.46 -5.46
C ASP A 408 77.58 2.69 -5.39
N LEU A 409 76.84 2.82 -4.28
CA LEU A 409 77.14 3.65 -3.09
C LEU A 409 76.95 5.16 -3.30
N SER A 410 76.20 5.75 -2.35
CA SER A 410 76.40 7.08 -1.73
C SER A 410 75.09 7.89 -1.66
N THR A 411 74.46 7.91 -0.49
CA THR A 411 74.46 8.99 0.53
C THR A 411 73.51 10.16 0.22
N GLU A 412 72.43 10.26 1.00
CA GLU A 412 72.00 11.37 1.90
C GLU A 412 72.31 12.85 1.53
N PRO A 413 71.69 13.88 2.15
CA PRO A 413 70.42 13.96 2.91
C PRO A 413 69.64 15.30 2.69
N THR A 414 68.68 15.56 3.60
CA THR A 414 68.33 16.87 4.22
C THR A 414 67.26 17.81 3.63
N ASN A 415 66.24 18.02 4.51
CA ASN A 415 65.61 19.28 4.97
C ASN A 415 64.47 19.93 4.15
N ASP A 416 63.23 19.78 4.67
CA ASP A 416 62.37 20.80 5.37
C ASP A 416 62.78 22.30 5.29
N PRO A 417 61.92 23.30 5.64
CA PRO A 417 60.46 23.37 5.85
C PRO A 417 59.84 24.71 5.28
N ASP A 418 58.63 25.08 5.76
CA ASP A 418 58.00 26.43 5.75
C ASP A 418 57.37 26.97 4.44
N SER A 419 56.25 27.71 4.40
CA SER A 419 55.17 28.13 5.31
C SER A 419 54.19 29.00 4.42
N PRO A 420 53.39 29.98 4.89
CA PRO A 420 51.92 29.98 4.82
C PRO A 420 51.29 31.16 4.01
N GLY A 421 49.96 31.26 4.00
CA GLY A 421 49.21 32.48 3.64
C GLY A 421 47.82 32.17 3.05
N ALA A 422 46.70 32.23 3.76
CA ALA A 422 46.02 33.36 4.42
C ALA A 422 45.27 34.32 3.46
N SER A 423 44.08 34.72 3.94
CA SER A 423 43.18 35.82 3.51
C SER A 423 42.13 35.50 2.43
N ASP A 424 40.89 36.02 2.46
CA ASP A 424 39.99 36.61 3.47
C ASP A 424 38.66 36.96 2.75
N HIS A 425 37.61 37.25 3.52
CA HIS A 425 36.34 37.94 3.20
C HIS A 425 35.15 37.09 2.71
N ARG A 426 34.06 36.87 3.48
CA ARG A 426 33.04 37.76 4.12
C ARG A 426 32.17 38.56 3.15
N ASP A 427 30.86 38.24 3.14
CA ASP A 427 29.71 39.12 3.43
C ASP A 427 28.42 38.28 3.26
N GLU A 428 27.59 37.99 4.27
CA GLU A 428 26.63 38.85 5.01
C GLU A 428 25.54 39.53 4.15
N SER A 429 24.33 38.94 4.15
CA SER A 429 23.00 39.59 4.26
C SER A 429 21.95 38.47 4.18
N LYS A 430 21.16 38.11 5.20
CA LYS A 430 20.24 38.88 6.08
C LYS A 430 19.11 39.56 5.31
N TYR A 431 17.99 38.84 5.14
CA TYR A 431 16.66 39.43 5.21
C TYR A 431 15.73 38.52 6.02
N GLU A 432 15.38 39.01 7.20
CA GLU A 432 14.24 38.62 8.02
C GLU A 432 12.95 38.91 7.26
N HIS A 433 11.96 38.02 7.35
CA HIS A 433 10.58 38.45 7.46
C HIS A 433 9.83 37.58 8.45
N VAL A 434 9.73 38.13 9.65
CA VAL A 434 8.75 37.81 10.67
C VAL A 434 7.37 38.25 10.16
N VAL A 435 6.38 37.37 10.24
CA VAL A 435 4.96 37.75 10.29
C VAL A 435 4.31 36.96 11.40
N CYS A 436 4.06 37.64 12.52
CA CYS A 436 3.13 37.23 13.56
C CYS A 436 1.97 38.23 13.60
N GLU A 437 0.79 37.66 13.83
CA GLU A 437 -0.42 38.22 14.42
C GLU A 437 -1.23 39.26 13.62
N GLN A 438 -2.48 38.88 13.31
CA GLN A 438 -3.60 39.51 14.01
C GLN A 438 -4.86 38.64 14.02
N ASP A 439 -5.42 38.54 15.23
CA ASP A 439 -6.78 38.12 15.55
C ASP A 439 -7.84 38.83 14.69
N SER A 440 -8.87 38.08 14.28
CA SER A 440 -10.23 38.63 14.27
C SER A 440 -11.27 37.54 14.50
N SER A 441 -11.91 37.64 15.65
CA SER A 441 -13.24 37.13 16.01
C SER A 441 -14.27 37.10 14.88
N CYS A 442 -14.91 35.94 14.68
CA CYS A 442 -16.36 35.76 14.59
C CYS A 442 -16.71 34.27 14.65
#